data_AF-A0A4P9YQE8-F1
#
_entry.id   AF-A0A4P9YQE8-F1
#
_cell.length_a   1.000
_cell.length_b   1.000
_cell.length_c   1.000
_cell.angle_alpha   90.00
_cell.angle_beta   90.00
_cell.angle_gamma   90.00
#
_symmetry.space_group_name_H-M   'P 1'
#
loop_
_entity.id
_entity.type
_entity.pdbx_description
1 polymer ?
#
loop_
_entity_poly.entity_id
_entity_poly.type
_entity_poly.pdbx_seq_one_letter_code
_entity_poly.pdbx_strand_id
1 'polypeptide(L)'
;DVIETPKDFKIEAELPGVKKEDIKLEILNGNTLMISGELKSEKTWEDKGNHDHETPTFWARERMYGIFKRQFPLPENAKVEGKLMCQILLEIKANYSDGILNIEIPKNEEQ
;
A
#
# COMPACT_ATOMS: atom_id res chain seq x y z
N ASP A 1 1.33 -5.05 -8.86
CA ASP A 1 0.49 -5.47 -9.99
C ASP A 1 -0.99 -5.41 -9.65
N VAL A 2 -1.83 -5.28 -10.68
CA VAL A 2 -3.29 -5.38 -10.61
C VAL A 2 -3.72 -6.40 -11.66
N ILE A 3 -4.40 -7.45 -11.24
CA ILE A 3 -4.68 -8.63 -12.05
C ILE A 3 -6.16 -8.93 -11.95
N GLU A 4 -6.81 -9.14 -13.10
CA GLU A 4 -8.18 -9.62 -13.16
C GLU A 4 -8.18 -11.13 -13.41
N THR A 5 -8.92 -11.87 -12.59
CA THR A 5 -9.21 -13.29 -12.81
C THR A 5 -10.70 -13.46 -13.11
N PRO A 6 -11.16 -14.65 -13.53
CA PRO A 6 -12.59 -14.89 -13.70
C PRO A 6 -13.41 -14.68 -12.41
N LYS A 7 -12.80 -14.81 -11.22
CA LYS A 7 -13.51 -14.77 -9.92
C LYS A 7 -13.29 -13.50 -9.12
N ASP A 8 -12.13 -12.87 -9.28
CA ASP A 8 -11.66 -11.79 -8.40
C ASP A 8 -10.69 -10.83 -9.11
N PHE A 9 -10.42 -9.72 -8.45
CA PHE A 9 -9.31 -8.82 -8.71
C PHE A 9 -8.24 -9.03 -7.65
N LYS A 10 -6.99 -9.16 -8.08
CA LYS A 10 -5.82 -9.31 -7.21
C LYS A 10 -4.91 -8.11 -7.34
N ILE A 11 -4.47 -7.58 -6.22
CA ILE A 11 -3.53 -6.46 -6.17
C ILE A 11 -2.33 -6.88 -5.33
N GLU A 12 -1.15 -6.80 -5.94
CA GLU A 12 0.13 -7.11 -5.32
C GLU A 12 0.95 -5.82 -5.24
N ALA A 13 1.32 -5.39 -4.04
CA ALA A 13 2.04 -4.15 -3.82
C ALA A 13 3.31 -4.41 -3.01
N GLU A 14 4.46 -4.12 -3.60
CA GLU A 14 5.73 -4.09 -2.88
C GLU A 14 5.75 -2.89 -1.93
N LEU A 15 5.93 -3.18 -0.64
CA LEU A 15 6.01 -2.25 0.48
C LEU A 15 7.16 -2.63 1.44
N PRO A 16 8.38 -2.90 0.95
CA PRO A 16 9.48 -3.36 1.79
C PRO A 16 9.82 -2.33 2.88
N GLY A 17 9.99 -2.81 4.11
CA GLY A 17 10.31 -1.98 5.28
C GLY A 17 9.13 -1.22 5.89
N VAL A 18 7.92 -1.36 5.35
CA VAL A 18 6.70 -0.83 5.96
C VAL A 18 6.16 -1.84 6.97
N LYS A 19 5.80 -1.39 8.18
CA LYS A 19 5.17 -2.25 9.17
C LYS A 19 3.71 -2.48 8.81
N LYS A 20 3.18 -3.66 9.10
CA LYS A 20 1.79 -4.04 8.75
C LYS A 20 0.78 -3.05 9.33
N GLU A 21 1.00 -2.64 10.57
CA GLU A 21 0.19 -1.69 11.32
C GLU A 21 0.19 -0.27 10.73
N ASP A 22 1.22 0.07 9.95
CA ASP A 22 1.36 1.37 9.28
C ASP A 22 0.72 1.36 7.87
N ILE A 23 0.18 0.22 7.40
CA ILE A 23 -0.53 0.09 6.14
C ILE A 23 -2.03 0.31 6.36
N LYS A 24 -2.62 1.20 5.56
CA LYS A 24 -4.06 1.49 5.55
C LYS A 24 -4.65 1.22 4.17
N LEU A 25 -5.81 0.56 4.17
CA LEU A 25 -6.61 0.27 2.99
C LEU A 25 -7.96 0.97 3.12
N GLU A 26 -8.35 1.72 2.09
CA GLU A 26 -9.59 2.48 2.07
C GLU A 26 -10.25 2.39 0.69
N ILE A 27 -11.58 2.35 0.63
CA ILE A 27 -12.32 2.55 -0.62
C ILE A 27 -12.75 4.01 -0.70
N LEU A 28 -12.19 4.71 -1.68
CA LEU A 28 -12.52 6.10 -2.00
C LEU A 28 -13.55 6.14 -3.12
N ASN A 29 -14.41 7.17 -3.09
CA ASN A 29 -15.35 7.49 -4.17
C ASN A 29 -16.22 6.31 -4.64
N GLY A 30 -16.46 5.33 -3.75
CA GLY A 30 -17.29 4.15 -4.01
C GLY A 30 -16.60 2.98 -4.72
N ASN A 31 -15.52 3.20 -5.48
CA ASN A 31 -14.91 2.15 -6.31
C ASN A 31 -13.38 2.23 -6.46
N THR A 32 -12.70 3.08 -5.71
CA THR A 32 -11.24 3.24 -5.82
C THR A 32 -10.56 2.68 -4.58
N LEU A 33 -9.74 1.63 -4.71
CA LEU A 33 -8.90 1.17 -3.60
C LEU A 33 -7.72 2.12 -3.42
N MET A 34 -7.57 2.66 -2.23
CA MET A 34 -6.38 3.39 -1.80
C MET A 34 -5.55 2.54 -0.84
N ILE A 35 -4.26 2.39 -1.16
CA ILE A 35 -3.24 1.85 -0.27
C ILE A 35 -2.40 3.01 0.22
N SER A 36 -2.32 3.22 1.53
CA SER A 36 -1.51 4.29 2.12
C SER A 36 -0.70 3.81 3.31
N GLY A 37 0.37 4.54 3.63
CA GLY A 37 1.22 4.27 4.76
C GLY A 37 2.44 5.18 4.79
N GLU A 38 3.38 4.89 5.68
CA GLU A 38 4.62 5.65 5.84
C GLU A 38 5.82 4.69 5.85
N LEU A 39 6.79 4.95 4.99
CA LEU A 39 8.11 4.30 5.04
C LEU A 39 9.08 5.25 5.75
N LYS A 40 9.34 4.98 7.03
CA LYS A 40 10.25 5.80 7.85
C LYS A 40 11.69 5.54 7.45
N SER A 41 12.49 6.60 7.37
CA SER A 41 13.94 6.43 7.30
C SER A 41 14.46 5.97 8.66
N GLU A 42 15.44 5.08 8.65
CA GLU A 42 16.30 4.91 9.81
C GLU A 42 17.04 6.23 9.98
N LYS A 43 16.68 7.00 11.02
CA LYS A 43 17.19 8.35 11.33
C LYS A 43 18.70 8.43 11.57
N THR A 44 19.45 7.37 11.33
CA THR A 44 20.90 7.32 11.56
C THR A 44 21.71 8.15 10.57
N TRP A 45 21.12 8.50 9.43
CA TRP A 45 21.82 9.21 8.36
C TRP A 45 21.05 10.45 7.91
N GLU A 46 20.59 11.24 8.88
CA GLU A 46 19.97 12.54 8.60
C GLU A 46 20.95 13.41 7.80
N ASP A 47 20.44 13.97 6.71
CA ASP A 47 21.08 15.02 5.92
C ASP A 47 21.01 16.32 6.74
N LYS A 48 21.74 16.35 7.86
CA LYS A 48 21.95 17.57 8.61
C LYS A 48 22.88 18.38 7.72
N GLY A 49 22.37 19.39 7.04
CA GLY A 49 23.08 20.22 6.06
C GLY A 49 24.32 20.98 6.57
N ASN A 50 24.91 20.54 7.69
CA ASN A 50 26.26 20.86 8.10
C ASN A 50 27.17 19.71 7.67
N HIS A 51 28.04 19.99 6.70
CA HIS A 51 29.20 19.14 6.39
C HIS A 51 30.19 19.18 7.56
N ASP A 52 29.86 18.53 8.68
CA ASP A 52 30.86 18.14 9.67
C ASP A 52 31.37 16.71 9.37
N HIS A 53 32.50 16.36 9.95
CA HIS A 53 33.20 15.09 9.72
C HIS A 53 32.43 13.84 10.21
N GLU A 54 31.25 14.00 10.83
CA GLU A 54 30.42 12.91 11.35
C GLU A 54 29.20 12.60 10.48
N THR A 55 28.93 13.41 9.44
CA THR A 55 27.85 13.15 8.48
C THR A 55 28.28 12.19 7.36
N PRO A 56 27.47 11.15 7.04
CA PRO A 56 27.78 10.23 5.96
C PRO A 56 27.68 10.92 4.58
N THR A 57 28.65 10.68 3.71
CA THR A 57 28.53 11.07 2.30
C THR A 57 27.75 10.00 1.54
N PHE A 58 26.57 10.37 1.02
CA PHE A 58 25.79 9.48 0.16
C PHE A 58 26.32 9.51 -1.27
N TRP A 59 26.73 8.36 -1.78
CA TRP A 59 27.13 8.20 -3.20
C TRP A 59 25.92 7.99 -4.11
N ALA A 60 24.85 7.37 -3.59
CA ALA A 60 23.56 7.21 -4.25
C ALA A 60 22.44 7.01 -3.22
N ARG A 61 21.22 7.43 -3.57
CA ARG A 61 20.00 7.20 -2.77
C ARG A 61 18.83 6.90 -3.70
N GLU A 62 18.45 5.64 -3.78
CA GLU A 62 17.33 5.16 -4.60
C GLU A 62 16.06 4.97 -3.77
N ARG A 63 16.23 4.61 -2.48
CA ARG A 63 15.13 4.40 -1.55
C ARG A 63 14.42 5.72 -1.26
N MET A 64 13.12 5.76 -1.53
CA MET A 64 12.25 6.86 -1.13
C MET A 64 11.69 6.59 0.27
N TYR A 65 11.70 7.60 1.12
CA TYR A 65 11.09 7.58 2.46
C TYR A 65 9.97 8.62 2.53
N GLY A 66 9.05 8.42 3.46
CA GLY A 66 7.91 9.31 3.69
C GLY A 66 6.56 8.63 3.48
N ILE A 67 5.53 9.46 3.34
CA ILE A 67 4.14 9.01 3.19
C ILE A 67 3.89 8.61 1.74
N PHE A 68 3.35 7.42 1.54
CA PHE A 68 2.91 6.96 0.22
C PHE A 68 1.39 6.81 0.18
N LYS A 69 0.82 7.08 -1.00
CA LYS A 69 -0.58 6.81 -1.34
C LYS A 69 -0.62 6.31 -2.78
N ARG A 70 -1.18 5.11 -2.99
CA ARG A 70 -1.41 4.52 -4.30
C ARG A 70 -2.91 4.29 -4.47
N GLN A 71 -3.45 4.66 -5.61
CA GLN A 71 -4.88 4.55 -5.89
C GLN A 71 -5.09 3.66 -7.11
N PHE A 72 -6.01 2.71 -6.97
CA PHE A 72 -6.37 1.74 -7.98
C PHE A 72 -7.89 1.83 -8.22
N PRO A 73 -8.32 2.50 -9.30
CA PRO A 73 -9.71 2.43 -9.73
C PRO A 73 -10.06 0.96 -10.02
N LEU A 74 -11.15 0.49 -9.43
CA LEU A 74 -11.63 -0.87 -9.63
C LEU A 74 -12.74 -0.89 -10.69
N PRO A 75 -12.86 -1.97 -11.48
CA PRO A 75 -14.00 -2.17 -12.36
C PRO A 75 -15.33 -2.22 -11.59
N GLU A 76 -16.44 -1.91 -12.28
CA GLU A 76 -17.78 -1.80 -11.66
C GLU A 76 -18.26 -3.11 -11.03
N ASN A 77 -17.84 -4.26 -11.56
CA ASN A 77 -18.18 -5.56 -11.02
C ASN A 77 -17.30 -5.98 -9.83
N ALA A 78 -16.43 -5.12 -9.29
CA ALA A 78 -15.74 -5.42 -8.04
C ALA A 78 -16.72 -5.36 -6.85
N LYS A 79 -16.72 -6.39 -6.00
CA LYS A 79 -17.54 -6.45 -4.79
C LYS A 79 -16.91 -5.60 -3.68
N VAL A 80 -17.19 -4.31 -3.75
CA VAL A 80 -16.75 -3.30 -2.77
C VAL A 80 -17.97 -2.69 -2.08
N GLU A 81 -18.69 -3.47 -1.28
CA GLU A 81 -19.88 -2.96 -0.59
C GLU A 81 -19.52 -1.95 0.51
N GLY A 82 -20.19 -0.79 0.45
CA GLY A 82 -20.56 0.10 1.56
C GLY A 82 -19.52 0.39 2.66
N LYS A 83 -18.82 1.53 2.54
CA LYS A 83 -18.12 2.21 3.66
C LYS A 83 -17.36 1.27 4.62
N LEU A 84 -16.36 0.54 4.13
CA LEU A 84 -15.35 0.00 5.05
C LEU A 84 -14.23 1.00 5.27
N MET A 85 -14.45 1.81 6.31
CA MET A 85 -13.41 2.50 7.04
C MET A 85 -13.20 1.73 8.35
N CYS A 86 -12.38 0.68 8.33
CA CYS A 86 -11.77 0.10 9.53
C CYS A 86 -10.72 -0.94 9.16
N GLN A 87 -9.63 -0.97 9.92
CA GLN A 87 -8.74 -2.13 10.00
C GLN A 87 -9.60 -3.38 10.16
N ILE A 88 -9.46 -4.32 9.22
CA ILE A 88 -10.26 -5.56 9.07
C ILE A 88 -11.46 -5.36 8.13
N LEU A 89 -11.23 -5.61 6.84
CA LEU A 89 -12.29 -5.88 5.87
C LEU A 89 -12.70 -7.35 5.96
N LEU A 90 -13.97 -7.61 6.28
CA LEU A 90 -14.54 -8.96 6.34
C LEU A 90 -14.62 -9.65 4.96
N GLU A 91 -14.64 -8.87 3.86
CA GLU A 91 -14.74 -9.40 2.49
C GLU A 91 -13.48 -9.21 1.64
N ILE A 92 -12.64 -8.23 1.94
CA ILE A 92 -11.34 -8.04 1.27
C ILE A 92 -10.29 -8.81 2.06
N LYS A 93 -9.78 -9.89 1.46
CA LYS A 93 -8.67 -10.64 2.05
C LYS A 93 -7.38 -9.90 1.75
N ALA A 94 -6.74 -9.40 2.80
CA ALA A 94 -5.42 -8.80 2.70
C ALA A 94 -4.41 -9.63 3.49
N ASN A 95 -3.32 -10.02 2.82
CA ASN A 95 -2.16 -10.65 3.44
C ASN A 95 -0.92 -9.80 3.21
N TYR A 96 -0.07 -9.68 4.22
CA TYR A 96 1.20 -8.98 4.10
C TYR A 96 2.30 -9.87 4.65
N SER A 97 3.19 -10.28 3.76
CA SER A 97 4.31 -11.19 4.04
C SER A 97 5.51 -10.78 3.20
N ASP A 98 6.70 -10.81 3.79
CA ASP A 98 7.97 -10.58 3.09
C ASP A 98 8.03 -9.27 2.28
N GLY A 99 7.38 -8.21 2.80
CA GLY A 99 7.35 -6.90 2.15
C GLY A 99 6.36 -6.80 0.99
N ILE A 100 5.53 -7.82 0.75
CA ILE A 100 4.53 -7.83 -0.32
C ILE A 100 3.13 -7.87 0.27
N LEU A 101 2.33 -6.88 -0.10
CA LEU A 101 0.91 -6.79 0.24
C LEU A 101 0.07 -7.40 -0.88
N ASN A 102 -0.69 -8.43 -0.54
CA ASN A 102 -1.60 -9.13 -1.43
C ASN A 102 -3.03 -8.80 -1.01
N ILE A 103 -3.85 -8.37 -1.96
CA ILE A 103 -5.24 -7.98 -1.74
C ILE A 103 -6.11 -8.73 -2.76
N GLU A 104 -7.14 -9.43 -2.29
CA GLU A 104 -8.12 -10.10 -3.14
C GLU A 104 -9.50 -9.45 -2.95
N ILE A 105 -10.10 -9.04 -4.07
CA ILE A 105 -11.41 -8.41 -4.13
C ILE A 105 -12.30 -9.27 -5.04
N PRO A 106 -13.30 -9.98 -4.48
CA PRO A 106 -14.23 -10.77 -5.29
C PRO A 106 -14.98 -9.93 -6.32
N LYS A 107 -15.45 -10.57 -7.39
CA LYS A 107 -16.43 -9.97 -8.28
C LYS A 107 -17.84 -10.09 -7.68
N ASN A 108 -18.69 -9.11 -7.97
CA ASN A 108 -20.14 -9.26 -7.81
C ASN A 108 -20.59 -10.44 -8.69
N GLU A 109 -21.47 -11.30 -8.17
CA GLU A 109 -22.12 -12.30 -9.03
C GLU A 109 -22.82 -11.54 -10.17
N GLU A 110 -22.57 -11.96 -11.42
CA GLU A 110 -23.25 -11.40 -12.59
C GLU A 110 -24.76 -11.43 -12.34
N GLN A 111 -25.41 -10.27 -12.41
CA GLN A 111 -26.85 -10.20 -12.67
C GLN A 111 -27.10 -10.31 -14.16
#